data_AF-A0A7Y2VG82-F1
#
_entry.id   AF-A0A7Y2VG82-F1
#
_cell.length_a   1.000
_cell.length_b   1.000
_cell.length_c   1.000
_cell.angle_alpha   90.00
_cell.angle_beta   90.00
_cell.angle_gamma   90.00
#
_symmetry.space_group_name_H-M   'P 1'
#
loop_
_entity.id
_entity.type
_entity.pdbx_description
1 polymer ?
#
loop_
_entity_poly.entity_id
_entity_poly.type
_entity_poly.pdbx_seq_one_letter_code
_entity_poly.pdbx_strand_id
1 'polypeptide(L)' 'MGKPVQFAVLGGGSWATALVKMLTENIPEVIWYMRNEEAVAYIHKNGHNPNYLTDVAFNT' A
#
# COMPACT_ATOMS: atom_id res chain seq x y z
N MET A 1 -13.19 11.69 -23.32
CA MET A 1 -11.97 11.49 -22.51
C MET A 1 -12.19 10.24 -21.65
N GLY A 2 -11.26 9.28 -21.67
CA GLY A 2 -11.35 8.06 -20.87
C GLY A 2 -11.08 8.34 -19.38
N LYS A 3 -11.70 7.58 -18.49
CA LYS A 3 -11.41 7.67 -17.04
C LYS A 3 -9.96 7.26 -16.78
N PRO A 4 -9.24 7.91 -15.84
CA PRO A 4 -7.91 7.48 -15.44
C PRO A 4 -7.95 6.04 -14.88
N VAL A 5 -6.93 5.26 -15.20
CA VAL A 5 -6.78 3.89 -14.68
C VAL A 5 -6.45 3.96 -13.19
N GLN A 6 -7.20 3.24 -12.37
CA GLN A 6 -6.95 3.10 -10.94
C GLN A 6 -6.51 1.68 -10.62
N PHE A 7 -5.51 1.56 -9.76
CA PHE A 7 -5.00 0.28 -9.29
C PHE A 7 -5.42 0.06 -7.84
N ALA A 8 -5.91 -1.14 -7.55
CA ALA A 8 -6.24 -1.57 -6.20
C ALA A 8 -5.51 -2.87 -5.86
N VAL A 9 -4.92 -2.92 -4.67
CA VAL A 9 -4.28 -4.12 -4.11
C VAL A 9 -5.09 -4.56 -2.90
N LEU A 10 -5.57 -5.81 -2.92
CA LEU A 10 -6.37 -6.39 -1.84
C LEU A 10 -5.51 -7.36 -1.02
N GLY A 11 -5.29 -7.05 0.25
CA GLY A 11 -4.48 -7.83 1.18
C GLY A 11 -3.24 -7.08 1.67
N GLY A 12 -2.69 -7.48 2.81
CA GLY A 12 -1.56 -6.80 3.45
C GLY A 12 -0.30 -7.62 3.63
N GLY A 13 -0.20 -8.80 3.00
CA GLY A 13 0.98 -9.67 3.09
C GLY A 13 2.22 -9.10 2.39
N SER A 14 3.34 -9.83 2.44
CA SER A 14 4.60 -9.42 1.82
C SER A 14 4.46 -9.10 0.33
N TRP A 15 3.72 -9.94 -0.42
CA TRP A 15 3.50 -9.72 -1.85
C TRP A 15 2.66 -8.49 -2.15
N ALA A 16 1.59 -8.25 -1.38
CA ALA A 16 0.77 -7.06 -1.55
C ALA A 16 1.58 -5.79 -1.24
N THR A 17 2.38 -5.82 -0.18
CA THR A 17 3.28 -4.73 0.22
C THR A 17 4.30 -4.42 -0.88
N ALA A 18 4.90 -5.45 -1.48
CA ALA A 18 5.83 -5.27 -2.59
C ALA A 18 5.15 -4.66 -3.84
N LEU A 19 3.94 -5.12 -4.18
CA LEU A 19 3.18 -4.59 -5.32
C LEU A 19 2.82 -3.11 -5.11
N VAL A 20 2.33 -2.74 -3.91
CA VAL A 20 2.03 -1.35 -3.58
C VAL A 20 3.28 -0.49 -3.66
N LYS A 21 4.43 -0.98 -3.19
CA LYS A 21 5.69 -0.24 -3.31
C LYS A 21 6.05 -0.01 -4.78
N MET A 22 6.07 -1.05 -5.60
CA MET A 22 6.39 -0.92 -7.03
C MET A 22 5.39 -0.01 -7.78
N LEU A 23 4.10 -0.06 -7.43
CA LEU A 23 3.07 0.80 -8.01
C LEU A 23 3.30 2.26 -7.62
N THR A 24 3.46 2.56 -6.33
CA THR A 24 3.63 3.94 -5.83
C THR A 24 4.89 4.64 -6.32
N GLU A 25 5.91 3.90 -6.80
CA GLU A 25 7.07 4.49 -7.50
C GLU A 25 6.74 4.96 -8.94
N ASN A 26 5.63 4.51 -9.52
CA ASN A 26 5.28 4.76 -10.93
C ASN A 26 3.93 5.48 -11.13
N ILE A 27 3.04 5.43 -10.14
CA ILE A 27 1.72 6.08 -10.18
C ILE A 27 1.48 6.88 -8.90
N PRO A 28 0.72 7.98 -8.96
CA PRO A 28 0.55 8.89 -7.82
C PRO A 28 -0.27 8.30 -6.68
N GLU A 29 -1.14 7.33 -6.97
CA GLU A 29 -2.07 6.77 -5.98
C GLU A 29 -2.33 5.30 -6.26
N VAL A 30 -2.43 4.51 -5.18
CA VAL A 30 -2.89 3.12 -5.21
C VAL A 30 -3.90 2.92 -4.08
N ILE A 31 -5.00 2.23 -4.37
CA ILE A 31 -5.96 1.85 -3.34
C ILE A 31 -5.45 0.57 -2.68
N TRP A 32 -5.06 0.64 -1.41
CA TRP A 32 -4.58 -0.52 -0.67
C TRP A 32 -5.58 -0.93 0.41
N TYR A 33 -6.25 -2.06 0.22
CA TYR A 33 -7.24 -2.56 1.17
C TYR A 33 -6.67 -3.69 2.03
N MET A 34 -6.84 -3.58 3.35
CA MET A 34 -6.56 -4.65 4.30
C MET A 34 -7.74 -4.84 5.25
N ARG A 35 -7.93 -6.08 5.74
CA ARG A 35 -8.93 -6.38 6.78
C ARG A 35 -8.51 -5.92 8.18
N ASN A 36 -7.20 -5.77 8.41
CA ASN A 36 -6.67 -5.40 9.72
C ASN A 36 -6.54 -3.87 9.79
N GLU A 37 -7.49 -3.24 10.48
CA GLU A 37 -7.53 -1.77 10.65
C GLU A 37 -6.34 -1.23 11.46
N GLU A 38 -5.81 -1.99 12.42
CA GLU A 38 -4.63 -1.58 13.20
C GLU A 38 -3.38 -1.50 12.31
N ALA A 39 -3.21 -2.45 11.40
CA ALA A 39 -2.12 -2.43 10.44
C ALA A 39 -2.24 -1.23 9.49
N VAL A 40 -3.46 -0.91 9.03
CA VAL A 40 -3.73 0.27 8.20
C VAL A 40 -3.38 1.56 8.95
N ALA A 41 -3.85 1.71 10.19
CA ALA A 41 -3.54 2.86 11.03
C ALA A 41 -2.03 3.00 11.28
N TYR A 42 -1.33 1.89 11.52
CA TYR A 42 0.12 1.90 11.69
C TYR A 42 0.85 2.35 10.42
N ILE A 43 0.41 1.89 9.24
CA ILE A 43 0.96 2.30 7.94
C ILE A 43 0.77 3.80 7.75
N HIS A 44 -0.42 4.35 7.94
CA HIS A 44 -0.65 5.80 7.80
C HIS A 44 0.16 6.64 8.79
N LYS A 45 0.40 6.13 10.00
CA LYS A 45 1.16 6.85 11.03
C LYS A 45 2.67 6.80 10.82
N ASN A 46 3.19 5.65 10.40
CA ASN A 46 4.63 5.37 10.40
C ASN A 46 5.22 5.18 9.00
N GLY A 47 4.39 5.07 7.96
CA GLY A 47 4.83 4.79 6.59
C GLY A 47 5.32 3.35 6.37
N HIS A 48 5.09 2.42 7.29
CA HIS A 48 5.62 1.05 7.23
C HIS A 48 4.53 0.03 7.50
N ASN A 49 4.56 -1.10 6.79
CA ASN A 49 3.70 -2.24 7.12
C ASN A 49 4.29 -2.95 8.35
N PRO A 50 3.57 -3.00 9.50
CA PRO A 50 4.12 -3.52 10.75
C PRO A 50 4.40 -5.03 10.71
N ASN A 51 3.78 -5.75 9.78
CA ASN A 51 3.80 -7.22 9.75
C ASN A 51 4.70 -7.78 8.63
N TYR A 52 4.92 -7.04 7.54
CA TYR A 52 5.57 -7.57 6.35
C TYR A 52 6.42 -6.52 5.65
N LEU A 53 7.63 -6.91 5.22
CA LEU A 53 8.59 -6.00 4.58
C LEU A 53 8.74 -4.69 5.36
N THR A 54 9.00 -4.80 6.67
CA THR A 54 8.98 -3.69 7.63
C THR A 54 9.93 -2.54 7.28
N ASP A 55 11.00 -2.81 6.53
CA ASP A 55 11.96 -1.79 6.07
C ASP A 55 11.47 -0.98 4.86
N VAL A 56 10.37 -1.39 4.22
CA VAL A 56 9.79 -0.66 3.09
C VAL A 56 8.99 0.53 3.60
N ALA A 57 9.40 1.72 3.15
CA ALA A 57 8.73 2.98 3.47
C ALA A 57 7.75 3.42 2.37
N PHE A 58 6.60 3.94 2.80
CA PHE A 58 5.55 4.55 1.99
C PHE A 58 5.39 6.02 2.39
N ASN A 59 5.07 6.86 1.40
CA ASN A 59 4.60 8.22 1.64
C ASN A 59 3.06 8.17 1.73
N THR A 60 2.54 8.27 2.95
CA THR A 60 1.13 8.03 3.30
C THR A 60 0.43 9.27 3.81
#